data_AF-K9EF25-F1
#
_entry.id   AF-K9EF25-F1
#
_cell.length_a   1.000
_cell.length_b   1.000
_cell.length_c   1.000
_cell.angle_alpha   90.00
_cell.angle_beta   90.00
_cell.angle_gamma   90.00
#
_symmetry.space_group_name_H-M   'P 1'
#
loop_
_entity.id
_entity.type
_entity.pdbx_description
1 polymer ?
#
loop_
_entity_poly.entity_id
_entity_poly.type
_entity_poly.pdbx_seq_one_letter_code
_entity_poly.pdbx_strand_id
1 'polypeptide(L)' 'MFTRLTYIGLAHLGLRQDEVGLMVFGELLDLVDCWRIETGRAKPARVWFIDDIIPPGI' A
#
# COMPACT_ATOMS: atom_id res chain seq x y z
N MET A 1 -15.77 12.33 4.88
CA MET A 1 -14.42 12.20 5.49
C MET A 1 -14.07 10.72 5.55
N PHE A 2 -12.98 10.30 4.90
CA PHE A 2 -12.55 8.90 4.90
C PHE A 2 -11.72 8.62 6.15
N THR A 3 -12.38 8.39 7.30
CA THR A 3 -11.75 8.23 8.62
C THR A 3 -10.61 7.23 8.65
N ARG A 4 -10.73 6.12 7.91
CA ARG A 4 -9.67 5.11 7.81
C ARG A 4 -8.42 5.63 7.08
N LEU A 5 -8.61 6.34 5.98
CA LEU A 5 -7.52 6.98 5.23
C LEU A 5 -6.85 8.08 6.05
N THR A 6 -7.66 8.89 6.75
CA THR A 6 -7.15 9.92 7.64
C THR A 6 -6.36 9.35 8.80
N TYR A 7 -6.82 8.25 9.41
CA TYR A 7 -6.08 7.54 10.44
C TYR A 7 -4.73 7.03 9.93
N ILE A 8 -4.69 6.41 8.75
CA ILE A 8 -3.43 5.90 8.17
C ILE A 8 -2.47 7.06 7.88
N GLY A 9 -2.97 8.16 7.29
CA GLY A 9 -2.19 9.37 7.05
C GLY A 9 -1.53 9.93 8.31
N LEU A 10 -2.32 10.08 9.38
CA LEU A 10 -1.85 10.67 10.63
C LEU A 10 -0.97 9.71 11.46
N ALA A 11 -1.39 8.45 11.63
CA ALA A 11 -0.79 7.51 12.57
C ALA A 11 0.34 6.67 11.97
N HIS A 12 0.37 6.51 10.64
CA HIS A 12 1.30 5.60 9.98
C HIS A 12 2.16 6.28 8.91
N LEU A 13 1.66 7.29 8.22
CA LEU A 13 2.42 8.05 7.23
C LEU A 13 3.09 9.31 7.80
N GLY A 14 2.77 9.69 9.05
CA GLY A 14 3.33 10.87 9.71
C GLY A 14 2.90 12.20 9.09
N LEU A 15 1.84 12.19 8.27
CA LEU A 15 1.28 13.38 7.65
C LEU A 15 0.46 14.17 8.67
N ARG A 16 0.38 15.49 8.47
CA ARG A 16 -0.52 16.36 9.23
C ARG A 16 -1.94 16.31 8.66
N GLN A 17 -2.91 16.79 9.44
CA GLN A 17 -4.33 16.75 9.05
C GLN A 17 -4.62 17.60 7.80
N ASP A 18 -3.94 18.72 7.63
CA ASP A 18 -4.02 19.57 6.44
C ASP A 18 -3.41 18.89 5.21
N GLU A 19 -2.27 18.20 5.37
CA GLU A 19 -1.64 17.45 4.28
C GLU A 19 -2.56 16.33 3.78
N VAL A 20 -3.14 15.56 4.69
CA VAL A 20 -4.12 14.51 4.33
C VAL A 20 -5.38 15.10 3.68
N GLY A 21 -5.83 16.27 4.13
CA GLY A 21 -7.05 16.92 3.63
C GLY A 21 -6.89 17.58 2.25
N LEU A 22 -5.66 17.97 1.89
CA LEU A 22 -5.36 18.69 0.65
C LEU A 22 -4.63 17.83 -0.40
N MET A 23 -4.08 16.69 0.00
CA MET A 23 -3.38 15.77 -0.89
C MET A 23 -4.32 15.20 -1.96
N VAL A 24 -3.79 15.00 -3.16
CA VAL A 24 -4.52 14.34 -4.25
C VAL A 24 -4.88 12.92 -3.81
N PHE A 25 -6.14 12.55 -3.98
CA PHE A 25 -6.64 11.27 -3.46
C PHE A 25 -5.85 10.05 -3.99
N GLY A 26 -5.41 10.09 -5.25
CA GLY A 26 -4.58 9.04 -5.84
C GLY A 26 -3.20 8.91 -5.19
N GLU A 27 -2.56 10.03 -4.86
CA GLU A 27 -1.26 10.06 -4.17
C GLU A 27 -1.38 9.49 -2.76
N LEU A 28 -2.42 9.88 -2.02
CA LEU A 28 -2.66 9.35 -0.68
C LEU A 28 -2.90 7.84 -0.70
N LEU A 29 -3.60 7.32 -1.72
CA LEU A 29 -3.80 5.88 -1.89
C LEU A 29 -2.49 5.14 -2.22
N ASP A 30 -1.65 5.73 -3.06
CA ASP A 30 -0.35 5.15 -3.41
C ASP A 30 0.57 5.04 -2.18
N LEU A 31 0.64 6.09 -1.36
CA LEU A 31 1.37 6.07 -0.08
C LEU A 31 0.82 5.01 0.89
N VAL A 32 -0.50 4.85 0.96
CA VAL A 32 -1.13 3.80 1.77
C VAL A 32 -0.72 2.41 1.27
N ASP A 33 -0.65 2.20 -0.03
CA ASP A 33 -0.23 0.91 -0.59
C ASP A 33 1.27 0.65 -0.41
N CYS A 34 2.14 1.65 -0.56
CA CYS A 34 3.55 1.55 -0.19
C CYS A 34 3.73 1.14 1.27
N TRP A 35 3.03 1.80 2.19
CA TRP A 35 3.06 1.45 3.62
C TRP A 35 2.57 0.01 3.88
N ARG A 36 1.55 -0.44 3.14
CA ARG A 36 1.07 -1.84 3.26
C ARG A 36 2.12 -2.82 2.79
N ILE A 37 2.85 -2.53 1.72
CA ILE A 37 3.94 -3.38 1.21
C ILE A 37 5.09 -3.44 2.21
N GLU A 38 5.58 -2.29 2.65
CA GLU A 38 6.68 -2.19 3.62
C GLU A 38 6.39 -2.95 4.91
N THR A 39 5.15 -2.85 5.40
CA THR A 39 4.76 -3.49 6.66
C THR A 39 4.21 -4.91 6.50
N GLY A 40 4.26 -5.51 5.30
CA GLY A 40 3.76 -6.85 5.04
C GLY A 40 2.23 -7.01 5.16
N ARG A 41 1.49 -5.90 5.22
CA ARG A 41 0.01 -5.87 5.23
C ARG A 41 -0.58 -6.01 3.83
N ALA A 42 0.22 -5.77 2.80
CA ALA A 42 -0.14 -6.07 1.43
C ALA A 42 -0.05 -7.58 1.23
N LYS A 43 -1.21 -8.20 0.95
CA LYS A 43 -1.22 -9.58 0.45
C LYS A 43 -0.97 -9.51 -1.05
N PRO A 44 0.02 -10.24 -1.59
CA PRO A 44 0.17 -10.35 -3.02
C PRO A 44 -1.11 -10.95 -3.60
N ALA A 45 -1.64 -10.36 -4.68
CA ALA A 45 -2.83 -10.87 -5.34
C ALA A 45 -2.63 -12.29 -5.89
N ARG A 46 -1.39 -12.64 -6.19
CA ARG A 46 -0.96 -13.99 -6.58
C ARG A 46 0.48 -14.19 -6.10
N VAL A 47 0.76 -15.34 -5.48
CA VAL A 47 2.13 -15.79 -5.17
C VAL A 47 2.56 -16.64 -6.36
N TRP A 48 3.69 -16.29 -6.97
CA TRP A 48 4.32 -17.09 -8.03
C TRP A 48 5.57 -17.72 -7.45
N PHE A 49 5.72 -19.02 -7.63
CA PHE A 49 6.98 -19.71 -7.39
C PHE A 49 7.79 -19.78 -8.68
N ILE A 50 9.10 -19.94 -8.55
CA ILE A 50 9.99 -20.10 -9.70
C ILE A 50 9.54 -21.30 -10.55
N ASP A 51 9.06 -22.36 -9.89
CA ASP A 51 8.53 -23.58 -10.53
C ASP A 51 7.23 -23.36 -11.33
N ASP A 52 6.48 -22.29 -11.03
CA ASP A 52 5.27 -21.92 -11.80
C ASP A 52 5.63 -21.19 -13.10
N ILE A 53 6.85 -20.64 -13.18
CA ILE A 53 7.33 -19.81 -14.29
C ILE A 53 8.29 -20.61 -15.19
N ILE A 54 9.16 -21.44 -14.59
CA ILE A 54 10.11 -22.28 -15.31
C ILE A 54 9.45 -23.63 -15.58
N PRO A 55 9.11 -23.96 -16.84
CA PRO A 55 8.55 -25.26 -17.17
C PRO A 55 9.56 -26.36 -16.80
N PRO A 56 9.10 -27.50 -16.23
CA PRO A 56 9.99 -28.61 -15.91
C PRO A 56 10.64 -29.13 -17.20
N GLY A 57 11.97 -29.05 -17.29
CA GLY A 57 12.74 -29.60 -18.41
C GLY A 57 13.69 -28.65 -19.15
N ILE A 58 14.20 -27.58 -18.51
CA ILE A 58 15.45 -26.91 -18.91
C ILE A 58 16.58 -27.41 -18.02
#